data_AF-A0A4U3CKA0-F1
#
_entry.id   AF-A0A4U3CKA0-F1
#
_cell.length_a   1.000
_cell.length_b   1.000
_cell.length_c   1.000
_cell.angle_alpha   90.00
_cell.angle_beta   90.00
_cell.angle_gamma   90.00
#
_symmetry.space_group_name_H-M   'P 1'
#
loop_
_entity.id
_entity.type
_entity.pdbx_description
1 polymer ?
#
loop_
_entity_poly.entity_id
_entity_poly.type
_entity_poly.pdbx_seq_one_letter_code
_entity_poly.pdbx_strand_id
1 'polypeptide(L)'
;MNLRTTVLSRARRSSTGARRPALLVGAAAAGALTLGVLTAAGEPATAGAEAATEPVSVAQQLGITADTPAALEAATVAPLQELAASRSARDAEQQQAALAQLAAEQAEHDRRAAEEAARIAAEEAARAEAARVAQAEEAARRAAAAPRAAAAAPAAPKGSYQSYALQKLGGDSQQFSCLEKLWGKESGWNPNAQNPTSTAYGIPQFLNSTWASTGIAKTSDGYRQIDAGLIYIANRFGTPCGAWSHSQAKGWY
;
A
#
# COMPACT_ATOMS: atom_id res chain seq x y z
N MET A 1 -1.39 -2.41 71.07
CA MET A 1 -2.32 -2.05 69.98
C MET A 1 -2.17 -3.04 68.83
N ASN A 2 -3.26 -3.68 68.42
CA ASN A 2 -3.29 -4.75 67.41
C ASN A 2 -3.25 -4.18 65.99
N LEU A 3 -2.31 -4.66 65.17
CA LEU A 3 -2.28 -4.46 63.72
C LEU A 3 -3.17 -5.51 63.06
N ARG A 4 -4.32 -5.11 62.51
CA ARG A 4 -5.18 -5.97 61.67
C ARG A 4 -4.98 -5.63 60.19
N THR A 5 -4.09 -6.38 59.56
CA THR A 5 -3.96 -6.53 58.11
C THR A 5 -5.25 -7.12 57.55
N THR A 6 -5.97 -6.38 56.71
CA THR A 6 -7.13 -6.89 55.97
C THR A 6 -6.73 -7.13 54.52
N VAL A 7 -6.52 -8.40 54.17
CA VAL A 7 -6.34 -8.87 52.79
C VAL A 7 -7.73 -9.17 52.24
N LEU A 8 -8.20 -8.38 51.27
CA LEU A 8 -9.46 -8.65 50.59
C LEU A 8 -9.23 -9.24 49.20
N SER A 9 -9.73 -10.46 49.11
CA SER A 9 -9.84 -11.41 48.02
C SER A 9 -10.14 -10.86 46.62
N ARG A 10 -9.44 -11.51 45.69
CA ARG A 10 -9.53 -11.53 44.23
C ARG A 10 -10.94 -11.90 43.75
N ALA A 11 -11.61 -10.98 43.06
CA ALA A 11 -12.76 -11.29 42.22
C ALA A 11 -12.30 -11.51 40.76
N ARG A 12 -12.30 -12.77 40.33
CA ARG A 12 -12.18 -13.15 38.91
C ARG A 12 -13.44 -12.70 38.19
N ARG A 13 -13.32 -11.78 37.22
CA ARG A 13 -14.39 -11.54 36.25
C ARG A 13 -14.24 -12.49 35.08
N SER A 14 -15.26 -13.32 34.92
CA SER A 14 -15.43 -14.26 33.81
C SER A 14 -15.65 -13.51 32.49
N SER A 15 -15.13 -14.14 31.44
CA SER A 15 -15.15 -13.73 30.04
C SER A 15 -16.56 -13.43 29.51
N THR A 16 -16.76 -12.23 28.96
CA THR A 16 -17.81 -11.94 28.00
C THR A 16 -17.23 -12.03 26.59
N GLY A 17 -17.71 -13.02 25.83
CA GLY A 17 -17.39 -13.16 24.42
C GLY A 17 -18.02 -12.02 23.62
N ALA A 18 -17.18 -11.16 23.05
CA ALA A 18 -17.59 -10.19 22.05
C ALA A 18 -17.38 -10.78 20.65
N ARG A 19 -18.49 -10.98 19.96
CA ARG A 19 -18.60 -11.43 18.57
C ARG A 19 -17.91 -10.43 17.65
N ARG A 20 -17.07 -10.92 16.75
CA ARG A 20 -16.43 -10.16 15.67
C ARG A 20 -17.48 -9.75 14.62
N PRO A 21 -17.64 -8.47 14.27
CA PRO A 21 -18.17 -8.12 12.97
C PRO A 21 -17.02 -8.17 11.95
N ALA A 22 -17.14 -9.08 10.99
CA ALA A 22 -16.42 -9.02 9.73
C ALA A 22 -16.80 -7.69 9.04
N LEU A 23 -15.86 -6.75 8.98
CA LEU A 23 -15.98 -5.59 8.12
C LEU A 23 -15.23 -5.86 6.82
N LEU A 24 -16.03 -5.82 5.77
CA LEU A 24 -15.71 -6.01 4.38
C LEU A 24 -14.61 -5.03 3.95
N VAL A 25 -13.66 -5.57 3.18
CA VAL A 25 -12.72 -4.81 2.37
C VAL A 25 -13.52 -3.94 1.41
N GLY A 26 -13.64 -2.65 1.74
CA GLY A 26 -14.14 -1.63 0.84
C GLY A 26 -12.97 -1.11 0.01
N ALA A 27 -12.87 -1.56 -1.24
CA ALA A 27 -12.02 -0.93 -2.25
C ALA A 27 -12.49 0.52 -2.44
N ALA A 28 -11.68 1.49 -2.03
CA ALA A 28 -11.93 2.89 -2.34
C ALA A 28 -11.58 3.12 -3.82
N ALA A 29 -12.61 3.04 -4.67
CA ALA A 29 -12.54 3.51 -6.04
C ALA A 29 -12.24 5.01 -6.02
N ALA A 30 -11.14 5.41 -6.67
CA ALA A 30 -10.85 6.81 -6.96
C ALA A 30 -11.96 7.38 -7.85
N GLY A 31 -12.91 8.08 -7.24
CA GLY A 31 -13.91 8.86 -7.96
C GLY A 31 -13.27 10.09 -8.56
N ALA A 32 -12.94 10.02 -9.85
CA ALA A 32 -12.60 11.21 -10.63
C ALA A 32 -13.87 12.08 -10.74
N LEU A 33 -13.98 13.10 -9.88
CA LEU A 33 -14.92 14.19 -10.07
C LEU A 33 -14.46 15.01 -11.28
N THR A 34 -14.97 14.66 -12.45
CA THR A 34 -14.93 15.53 -13.62
C THR A 34 -15.96 16.64 -13.39
N LEU A 35 -15.50 17.81 -12.95
CA LEU A 35 -16.30 19.03 -13.01
C LEU A 35 -16.52 19.36 -14.49
N GLY A 36 -17.67 18.96 -15.01
CA GLY A 36 -18.16 19.42 -16.30
C GLY A 36 -18.39 20.93 -16.25
N VAL A 37 -17.51 21.68 -16.90
CA VAL A 37 -17.79 23.06 -17.27
C VAL A 37 -18.96 23.01 -18.26
N LEU A 38 -20.17 23.28 -17.78
CA LEU A 38 -21.27 23.68 -18.66
C LEU A 38 -20.94 25.09 -19.15
N THR A 39 -20.42 25.17 -20.38
CA THR A 39 -20.54 26.38 -21.18
C THR A 39 -22.02 26.58 -21.47
N ALA A 40 -22.70 27.38 -20.66
CA ALA A 40 -24.01 27.91 -20.98
C ALA A 40 -23.85 28.93 -22.14
N ALA A 41 -23.71 28.41 -23.36
CA ALA A 41 -24.17 29.10 -24.55
C ALA A 41 -25.68 28.91 -24.61
N GLY A 42 -26.40 29.69 -23.80
CA GLY A 42 -27.84 29.82 -23.84
C GLY A 42 -28.16 31.28 -24.10
N GLU A 43 -28.76 31.56 -25.25
CA GLU A 43 -29.28 32.85 -25.68
C GLU A 43 -30.00 33.60 -24.53
N PRO A 44 -29.84 34.94 -24.42
CA PRO A 44 -30.69 35.69 -23.51
C PRO A 44 -32.13 35.61 -24.00
N ALA A 45 -32.97 34.90 -23.24
CA ALA A 45 -34.41 34.95 -23.38
C ALA A 45 -34.86 36.42 -23.30
N THR A 46 -35.34 36.94 -24.42
CA THR A 46 -36.08 38.21 -24.47
C THR A 46 -37.38 38.02 -23.72
N ALA A 47 -37.40 38.40 -22.43
CA ALA A 47 -38.62 38.61 -21.70
C ALA A 47 -39.32 39.83 -22.32
N GLY A 48 -40.30 39.57 -23.19
CA GLY A 48 -41.21 40.60 -23.71
C GLY A 48 -42.05 41.16 -22.56
N ALA A 49 -41.68 42.34 -22.09
CA ALA A 49 -42.54 43.21 -21.31
C ALA A 49 -43.08 44.28 -22.26
N GLU A 50 -44.14 43.94 -23.02
CA GLU A 50 -45.03 44.93 -23.64
C GLU A 50 -45.84 45.60 -22.53
N ALA A 51 -45.24 46.58 -21.87
CA ALA A 51 -45.97 47.64 -21.19
C ALA A 51 -45.87 48.87 -22.09
N ALA A 52 -46.78 48.97 -23.06
CA ALA A 52 -46.96 50.15 -23.89
C ALA A 52 -47.37 51.33 -22.99
N THR A 53 -46.36 52.02 -22.47
CA THR A 53 -46.51 53.33 -21.84
C THR A 53 -45.71 54.26 -22.74
N GLU A 54 -46.37 54.84 -23.74
CA GLU A 54 -45.79 55.87 -24.61
C GLU A 54 -45.32 57.04 -23.72
N PRO A 55 -44.01 57.28 -23.58
CA PRO A 55 -43.54 58.41 -22.78
C PRO A 55 -43.79 59.69 -23.58
N VAL A 56 -44.80 60.46 -23.21
CA VAL A 56 -44.99 61.81 -23.75
C VAL A 56 -43.84 62.68 -23.23
N SER A 57 -42.86 62.94 -24.09
CA SER A 57 -41.72 63.79 -23.77
C SER A 57 -42.17 65.25 -23.62
N VAL A 58 -42.16 65.75 -22.38
CA VAL A 58 -42.43 67.16 -22.05
C VAL A 58 -41.45 68.10 -22.78
N ALA A 59 -40.24 67.64 -23.11
CA ALA A 59 -39.26 68.39 -23.88
C ALA A 59 -39.69 68.61 -25.34
N GLN A 60 -40.32 67.60 -25.96
CA GLN A 60 -40.86 67.70 -27.32
C GLN A 60 -42.00 68.73 -27.39
N GLN A 61 -42.84 68.77 -26.35
CA GLN A 61 -44.00 69.67 -26.27
C GLN A 61 -43.63 71.12 -25.96
N LEU A 62 -42.44 71.35 -25.38
CA LEU A 62 -41.85 72.67 -25.18
C LEU A 62 -40.95 73.12 -26.35
N GLY A 63 -40.84 72.32 -27.42
CA GLY A 63 -40.00 72.65 -28.58
C GLY A 63 -38.50 72.63 -28.29
N ILE A 64 -38.09 72.02 -27.17
CA ILE A 64 -36.68 71.86 -26.81
C ILE A 64 -36.21 70.59 -27.52
N THR A 65 -35.67 70.76 -28.72
CA THR A 65 -34.93 69.69 -29.41
C THR A 65 -33.60 69.52 -28.69
N ALA A 66 -33.41 68.38 -28.03
CA ALA A 66 -32.09 67.97 -27.56
C ALA A 66 -31.25 67.62 -28.79
N ASP A 67 -30.67 68.64 -29.43
CA ASP A 67 -29.55 68.46 -30.33
C ASP A 67 -28.32 68.17 -29.46
N THR A 68 -28.27 66.94 -28.92
CA THR A 68 -27.02 66.39 -28.44
C THR A 68 -26.24 66.08 -29.70
N PRO A 69 -25.15 66.79 -30.04
CA PRO A 69 -24.40 66.42 -31.23
C PRO A 69 -23.89 64.99 -30.99
N ALA A 70 -24.26 64.04 -31.86
CA ALA A 70 -23.90 62.62 -31.73
C ALA A 70 -22.38 62.40 -31.50
N ALA A 71 -21.56 63.38 -31.89
CA ALA A 71 -20.14 63.43 -31.63
C ALA A 71 -19.76 63.54 -30.12
N LEU A 72 -20.57 64.21 -29.28
CA LEU A 72 -20.34 64.34 -27.84
C LEU A 72 -20.69 63.05 -27.07
N GLU A 73 -21.69 62.30 -27.52
CA GLU A 73 -22.02 60.98 -26.95
C GLU A 73 -20.95 59.95 -27.27
N ALA A 74 -20.50 59.86 -28.53
CA ALA A 74 -19.43 58.92 -28.90
C ALA A 74 -18.10 59.21 -28.18
N ALA A 75 -17.72 60.49 -28.04
CA ALA A 75 -16.47 60.89 -27.40
C ALA A 75 -16.46 60.67 -25.87
N THR A 76 -17.64 60.66 -25.22
CA THR A 76 -17.76 60.45 -23.76
C THR A 76 -18.07 59.00 -23.37
N VAL A 77 -18.72 58.23 -24.24
CA VAL A 77 -19.08 56.83 -23.99
C VAL A 77 -17.88 55.88 -24.17
N ALA A 78 -17.02 56.10 -25.16
CA ALA A 78 -15.89 55.21 -25.42
C ALA A 78 -14.90 55.09 -24.23
N PRO A 79 -14.48 56.19 -23.56
CA PRO A 79 -13.65 56.10 -22.36
C PRO A 79 -14.32 55.37 -21.19
N LEU A 80 -15.65 55.48 -21.05
CA LEU A 80 -16.41 54.78 -20.02
C LEU A 80 -16.51 53.28 -20.29
N GLN A 81 -16.67 52.88 -21.54
CA GLN A 81 -16.65 51.47 -21.96
C GLN A 81 -15.27 50.84 -21.73
N GLU A 82 -14.18 51.56 -22.05
CA GLU A 82 -12.82 51.10 -21.78
C GLU A 82 -12.54 50.98 -20.28
N LEU A 83 -13.02 51.92 -19.47
CA LEU A 83 -12.94 51.83 -18.01
C LEU A 83 -13.72 50.64 -17.46
N ALA A 84 -14.91 50.36 -17.99
CA ALA A 84 -15.71 49.19 -17.62
C ALA A 84 -15.00 47.88 -18.00
N ALA A 85 -14.48 47.76 -19.22
CA ALA A 85 -13.70 46.60 -19.66
C ALA A 85 -12.45 46.39 -18.80
N SER A 86 -11.74 47.48 -18.47
CA SER A 86 -10.57 47.46 -17.60
C SER A 86 -10.91 47.01 -16.16
N ARG A 87 -12.09 47.37 -15.65
CA ARG A 87 -12.59 46.88 -14.34
C ARG A 87 -12.89 45.39 -14.41
N SER A 88 -13.66 44.96 -15.41
CA SER A 88 -14.00 43.54 -15.60
C SER A 88 -12.76 42.65 -15.77
N ALA A 89 -11.72 43.14 -16.48
CA ALA A 89 -10.46 42.43 -16.62
C ALA A 89 -9.75 42.24 -15.26
N ARG A 90 -9.66 43.31 -14.45
CA ARG A 90 -9.08 43.23 -13.10
C ARG A 90 -9.88 42.29 -12.18
N ASP A 91 -11.20 42.34 -12.24
CA ASP A 91 -12.05 41.47 -11.42
C ASP A 91 -11.85 39.99 -11.80
N ALA A 92 -11.73 39.69 -13.10
CA ALA A 92 -11.42 38.35 -13.60
C ALA A 92 -10.03 37.86 -13.16
N GLU A 93 -9.02 38.72 -13.23
CA GLU A 93 -7.65 38.43 -12.75
C GLU A 93 -7.63 38.17 -11.25
N GLN A 94 -8.35 38.98 -10.46
CA GLN A 94 -8.48 38.77 -9.01
C GLN A 94 -9.16 37.45 -8.68
N GLN A 95 -10.21 37.09 -9.41
CA GLN A 95 -10.91 35.81 -9.22
C GLN A 95 -10.01 34.63 -9.58
N GLN A 96 -9.25 34.72 -10.68
CA GLN A 96 -8.28 33.70 -11.05
C GLN A 96 -7.16 33.57 -10.01
N ALA A 97 -6.65 34.69 -9.50
CA ALA A 97 -5.65 34.68 -8.43
C ALA A 97 -6.17 34.03 -7.14
N ALA A 98 -7.42 34.31 -6.76
CA ALA A 98 -8.06 33.70 -5.58
C ALA A 98 -8.21 32.17 -5.75
N LEU A 99 -8.62 31.71 -6.94
CA LEU A 99 -8.72 30.27 -7.23
C LEU A 99 -7.34 29.60 -7.21
N ALA A 100 -6.31 30.26 -7.75
CA ALA A 100 -4.94 29.76 -7.71
C ALA A 100 -4.41 29.67 -6.27
N GLN A 101 -4.73 30.64 -5.41
CA GLN A 101 -4.37 30.63 -3.99
C GLN A 101 -5.05 29.45 -3.26
N LEU A 102 -6.35 29.24 -3.46
CA LEU A 102 -7.08 28.11 -2.87
C LEU A 102 -6.50 26.76 -3.32
N ALA A 103 -6.13 26.64 -4.61
CA ALA A 103 -5.49 25.43 -5.12
C ALA A 103 -4.12 25.18 -4.49
N ALA A 104 -3.34 26.24 -4.27
CA ALA A 104 -2.04 26.14 -3.60
C ALA A 104 -2.20 25.75 -2.12
N GLU A 105 -3.14 26.36 -1.39
CA GLU A 105 -3.43 26.02 0.01
C GLU A 105 -3.90 24.57 0.15
N GLN A 106 -4.75 24.10 -0.77
CA GLN A 106 -5.18 22.71 -0.80
C GLN A 106 -4.00 21.76 -1.04
N ALA A 107 -3.12 22.07 -2.00
CA ALA A 107 -1.94 21.26 -2.27
C ALA A 107 -0.96 21.20 -1.08
N GLU A 108 -0.81 22.31 -0.35
CA GLU A 108 -0.04 22.36 0.90
C GLU A 108 -0.65 21.48 2.00
N HIS A 109 -1.98 21.55 2.16
CA HIS A 109 -2.70 20.71 3.11
C HIS A 109 -2.56 19.22 2.77
N ASP A 110 -2.74 18.85 1.51
CA ASP A 110 -2.62 17.47 1.03
C ASP A 110 -1.21 16.93 1.20
N ARG A 111 -0.19 17.77 0.95
CA ARG A 111 1.21 17.40 1.21
C ARG A 111 1.45 17.12 2.69
N ARG A 112 0.98 17.98 3.59
CA ARG A 112 1.11 17.78 5.04
C ARG A 112 0.38 16.53 5.52
N ALA A 113 -0.82 16.28 5.00
CA ALA A 113 -1.58 15.07 5.31
C ALA A 113 -0.85 13.80 4.83
N ALA A 114 -0.24 13.84 3.64
CA ALA A 114 0.55 12.73 3.11
C ALA A 114 1.83 12.48 3.93
N GLU A 115 2.54 13.55 4.33
CA GLU A 115 3.73 13.46 5.19
C GLU A 115 3.39 12.89 6.58
N GLU A 116 2.27 13.32 7.17
CA GLU A 116 1.77 12.79 8.44
C GLU A 116 1.35 11.31 8.34
N ALA A 117 0.62 10.95 7.29
CA ALA A 117 0.26 9.56 7.02
C ALA A 117 1.50 8.67 6.84
N ALA A 118 2.51 9.17 6.11
CA ALA A 118 3.78 8.48 5.94
C ALA A 118 4.54 8.32 7.26
N ARG A 119 4.55 9.35 8.13
CA ARG A 119 5.15 9.29 9.47
C ARG A 119 4.47 8.24 10.34
N ILE A 120 3.14 8.20 10.36
CA ILE A 120 2.37 7.21 11.13
C ILE A 120 2.66 5.80 10.61
N ALA A 121 2.62 5.60 9.29
CA ALA A 121 2.92 4.30 8.68
C ALA A 121 4.35 3.83 8.99
N ALA A 122 5.33 4.74 8.96
CA ALA A 122 6.71 4.43 9.31
C ALA A 122 6.85 4.06 10.81
N GLU A 123 6.16 4.76 11.70
CA GLU A 123 6.15 4.45 13.13
C GLU A 123 5.49 3.09 13.41
N GLU A 124 4.37 2.78 12.75
CA GLU A 124 3.71 1.48 12.86
C GLU A 124 4.59 0.34 12.33
N ALA A 125 5.27 0.54 11.20
CA ALA A 125 6.23 -0.42 10.66
C ALA A 125 7.41 -0.64 11.62
N ALA A 126 7.96 0.43 12.21
CA ALA A 126 9.02 0.35 13.19
C ALA A 126 8.58 -0.38 14.47
N ARG A 127 7.35 -0.13 14.96
CA ARG A 127 6.77 -0.84 16.10
C ARG A 127 6.54 -2.33 15.80
N ALA A 128 6.07 -2.65 14.59
CA ALA A 128 5.87 -4.03 14.16
C ALA A 128 7.20 -4.79 14.08
N GLU A 129 8.24 -4.18 13.53
CA GLU A 129 9.56 -4.80 13.47
C GLU A 129 10.19 -4.94 14.86
N ALA A 130 10.10 -3.92 15.71
CA ALA A 130 10.54 -4.01 17.10
C ALA A 130 9.82 -5.13 17.87
N ALA A 131 8.51 -5.31 17.64
CA ALA A 131 7.76 -6.42 18.21
C ALA A 131 8.23 -7.79 17.68
N ARG A 132 8.55 -7.90 16.38
CA ARG A 132 9.12 -9.12 15.80
C ARG A 132 10.49 -9.45 16.39
N VAL A 133 11.36 -8.46 16.54
CA VAL A 133 12.68 -8.61 17.16
C VAL A 133 12.54 -9.04 18.62
N ALA A 134 11.67 -8.37 19.40
CA ALA A 134 11.42 -8.73 20.79
C ALA A 134 10.88 -10.17 20.94
N GLN A 135 9.96 -10.58 20.06
CA GLN A 135 9.46 -11.97 20.03
C GLN A 135 10.57 -12.97 19.69
N ALA A 136 11.46 -12.64 18.75
CA ALA A 136 12.60 -13.48 18.40
C ALA A 136 13.60 -13.60 19.56
N GLU A 137 13.89 -12.49 20.25
CA GLU A 137 14.75 -12.49 21.44
C GLU A 137 14.13 -13.27 22.60
N GLU A 138 12.82 -13.13 22.84
CA GLU A 138 12.12 -13.89 23.87
C GLU A 138 12.12 -15.39 23.52
N ALA A 139 11.89 -15.75 22.27
CA ALA A 139 11.99 -17.14 21.80
C ALA A 139 13.41 -17.69 21.98
N ALA A 140 14.44 -16.90 21.69
CA ALA A 140 15.84 -17.28 21.90
C ALA A 140 16.16 -17.46 23.39
N ARG A 141 15.69 -16.56 24.27
CA ARG A 141 15.85 -16.68 25.73
C ARG A 141 15.13 -17.92 26.29
N ARG A 142 13.91 -18.22 25.79
CA ARG A 142 13.17 -19.44 26.15
C ARG A 142 13.89 -20.71 25.69
N ALA A 143 14.49 -20.69 24.50
CA ALA A 143 15.31 -21.81 24.01
C ALA A 143 16.60 -22.00 24.83
N ALA A 144 17.21 -20.92 25.33
CA ALA A 144 18.40 -20.98 26.16
C ALA A 144 18.11 -21.39 27.63
N ALA A 145 16.93 -21.08 28.15
CA ALA A 145 16.50 -21.40 29.52
C ALA A 145 15.79 -22.76 29.65
N ALA A 146 15.42 -23.39 28.54
CA ALA A 146 14.92 -24.75 28.55
C ALA A 146 16.04 -25.70 29.08
N PRO A 147 15.72 -26.67 29.97
CA PRO A 147 16.67 -27.72 30.29
C PRO A 147 17.14 -28.33 28.97
N ARG A 148 18.44 -28.62 28.87
CA ARG A 148 19.11 -29.15 27.66
C ARG A 148 18.66 -30.60 27.35
N ALA A 149 17.36 -30.81 27.23
CA ALA A 149 16.73 -31.78 26.38
C ALA A 149 16.45 -31.04 25.06
N ALA A 150 17.04 -31.52 23.97
CA ALA A 150 17.02 -30.88 22.66
C ALA A 150 15.64 -30.26 22.27
N ALA A 151 15.57 -28.93 22.14
CA ALA A 151 14.37 -28.17 21.72
C ALA A 151 14.81 -27.16 20.63
N ALA A 152 14.52 -27.32 19.34
CA ALA A 152 13.22 -27.23 18.67
C ALA A 152 12.56 -25.84 18.78
N ALA A 153 12.84 -24.96 17.80
CA ALA A 153 11.84 -24.05 17.23
C ALA A 153 10.61 -24.87 16.78
N PRO A 154 9.44 -24.29 16.41
CA PRO A 154 8.43 -25.10 15.74
C PRO A 154 9.00 -25.57 14.40
N ALA A 155 9.69 -26.71 14.41
CA ALA A 155 9.76 -27.57 13.27
C ALA A 155 8.30 -27.79 12.91
N ALA A 156 7.86 -27.25 11.77
CA ALA A 156 6.75 -27.87 11.07
C ALA A 156 7.05 -29.37 11.10
N PRO A 157 6.09 -30.21 11.54
CA PRO A 157 6.35 -31.60 11.86
C PRO A 157 7.15 -32.18 10.70
N LYS A 158 8.26 -32.86 11.02
CA LYS A 158 9.20 -33.56 10.13
C LYS A 158 8.46 -34.54 9.20
N GLY A 159 7.62 -34.02 8.32
CA GLY A 159 6.39 -34.72 7.96
C GLY A 159 5.37 -33.95 7.12
N SER A 160 5.51 -32.65 6.84
CA SER A 160 4.79 -31.99 5.72
C SER A 160 5.67 -31.78 4.48
N TYR A 161 6.88 -31.23 4.67
CA TYR A 161 7.85 -31.03 3.58
C TYR A 161 8.56 -32.33 3.18
N GLN A 162 8.95 -33.12 4.17
CA GLN A 162 9.56 -34.42 3.96
C GLN A 162 8.59 -35.42 3.31
N SER A 163 7.32 -35.41 3.74
CA SER A 163 6.28 -36.25 3.11
C SER A 163 5.95 -35.80 1.69
N TYR A 164 5.90 -34.49 1.44
CA TYR A 164 5.77 -33.95 0.09
C TYR A 164 6.94 -34.39 -0.79
N ALA A 165 8.19 -34.25 -0.32
CA ALA A 165 9.36 -34.69 -1.06
C ALA A 165 9.32 -36.21 -1.34
N LEU A 166 8.94 -37.03 -0.37
CA LEU A 166 8.76 -38.47 -0.57
C LEU A 166 7.68 -38.76 -1.62
N GLN A 167 6.55 -38.04 -1.60
CA GLN A 167 5.51 -38.17 -2.61
C GLN A 167 6.01 -37.78 -4.01
N LYS A 168 6.80 -36.70 -4.12
CA LYS A 168 7.41 -36.27 -5.40
C LYS A 168 8.42 -37.28 -5.95
N LEU A 169 9.02 -38.08 -5.07
CA LEU A 169 9.88 -39.22 -5.42
C LEU A 169 9.10 -40.51 -5.71
N GLY A 170 7.76 -40.47 -5.76
CA GLY A 170 6.92 -41.65 -5.99
C GLY A 170 6.89 -42.65 -4.83
N GLY A 171 7.26 -42.22 -3.61
CA GLY A 171 7.34 -43.10 -2.45
C GLY A 171 8.64 -43.88 -2.33
N ASP A 172 9.66 -43.58 -3.16
CA ASP A 172 10.97 -44.23 -3.06
C ASP A 172 11.70 -43.83 -1.77
N SER A 173 11.64 -44.72 -0.78
CA SER A 173 12.23 -44.52 0.55
C SER A 173 13.76 -44.50 0.52
N GLN A 174 14.39 -45.18 -0.44
CA GLN A 174 15.85 -45.18 -0.56
C GLN A 174 16.33 -43.82 -1.05
N GLN A 175 15.72 -43.29 -2.13
CA GLN A 175 16.05 -41.96 -2.64
C GLN A 175 15.73 -40.87 -1.61
N PHE A 176 14.58 -41.01 -0.94
CA PHE A 176 14.22 -40.08 0.12
C PHE A 176 15.24 -40.09 1.28
N SER A 177 15.75 -41.25 1.70
CA SER A 177 16.75 -41.32 2.77
C SER A 177 18.06 -40.59 2.44
N CYS A 178 18.45 -40.58 1.16
CA CYS A 178 19.59 -39.80 0.68
C CYS A 178 19.26 -38.30 0.67
N LEU A 179 18.08 -37.93 0.18
CA LEU A 179 17.62 -36.55 0.15
C LEU A 179 17.50 -35.94 1.55
N GLU A 180 16.97 -36.73 2.50
CA GLU A 180 16.81 -36.33 3.89
C GLU A 180 18.15 -35.97 4.53
N LYS A 181 19.17 -36.78 4.32
CA LYS A 181 20.54 -36.50 4.80
C LYS A 181 21.13 -35.29 4.10
N LEU A 182 20.94 -35.18 2.78
CA LEU A 182 21.46 -34.09 1.97
C LEU A 182 20.89 -32.75 2.44
N TRP A 183 19.58 -32.53 2.32
CA TRP A 183 18.95 -31.26 2.74
C TRP A 183 18.93 -31.06 4.25
N GLY A 184 19.02 -32.15 5.02
CA GLY A 184 19.25 -32.12 6.45
C GLY A 184 20.59 -31.45 6.81
N LYS A 185 21.66 -31.75 6.08
CA LYS A 185 22.97 -31.09 6.22
C LYS A 185 22.94 -29.63 5.77
N GLU A 186 22.22 -29.32 4.69
CA GLU A 186 22.22 -27.98 4.10
C GLU A 186 21.45 -26.96 4.94
N SER A 187 20.22 -27.27 5.31
CA SER A 187 19.30 -26.32 5.96
C SER A 187 18.55 -26.91 7.15
N GLY A 188 18.68 -28.21 7.42
CA GLY A 188 17.80 -28.91 8.34
C GLY A 188 16.34 -28.91 7.90
N TRP A 189 16.07 -28.86 6.58
CA TRP A 189 14.73 -28.73 5.99
C TRP A 189 14.01 -27.41 6.33
N ASN A 190 14.73 -26.35 6.69
CA ASN A 190 14.15 -25.04 6.96
C ASN A 190 14.02 -24.20 5.67
N PRO A 191 12.80 -23.85 5.23
CA PRO A 191 12.61 -23.03 4.02
C PRO A 191 13.04 -21.58 4.17
N ASN A 192 13.29 -21.12 5.40
CA ASN A 192 13.81 -19.79 5.69
C ASN A 192 15.30 -19.81 6.05
N ALA A 193 16.00 -20.93 5.84
CA ALA A 193 17.45 -20.97 6.01
C ALA A 193 18.10 -19.97 5.05
N GLN A 194 18.89 -19.05 5.60
CA GLN A 194 19.63 -18.05 4.84
C GLN A 194 21.06 -18.07 5.34
N ASN A 195 22.01 -18.25 4.41
CA ASN A 195 23.41 -18.09 4.74
C ASN A 195 23.75 -16.60 4.81
N PRO A 196 24.32 -16.07 5.90
CA PRO A 196 24.65 -14.65 6.02
C PRO A 196 25.80 -14.20 5.13
N THR A 197 26.68 -15.11 4.71
CA THR A 197 27.89 -14.79 3.93
C THR A 197 27.75 -15.10 2.44
N SER A 198 26.61 -15.63 1.98
CA SER A 198 26.37 -15.96 0.58
C SER A 198 24.90 -15.82 0.19
N THR A 199 24.61 -15.95 -1.11
CA THR A 199 23.21 -15.90 -1.60
C THR A 199 22.40 -17.17 -1.34
N ALA A 200 22.99 -18.17 -0.68
CA ALA A 200 22.37 -19.47 -0.45
C ALA A 200 21.11 -19.35 0.42
N TYR A 201 19.99 -19.89 -0.06
CA TYR A 201 18.69 -19.73 0.56
C TYR A 201 17.80 -20.98 0.43
N GLY A 202 17.00 -21.24 1.46
CA GLY A 202 15.93 -22.22 1.48
C GLY A 202 16.38 -23.65 1.80
N ILE A 203 15.44 -24.59 1.68
CA ILE A 203 15.66 -26.02 1.93
C ILE A 203 16.91 -26.56 1.20
N PRO A 204 17.09 -26.31 -0.11
CA PRO A 204 18.24 -26.84 -0.85
C PRO A 204 19.50 -25.96 -0.74
N GLN A 205 19.45 -24.82 -0.04
CA GLN A 205 20.56 -23.84 0.07
C GLN A 205 21.09 -23.35 -1.29
N PHE A 206 20.21 -23.07 -2.24
CA PHE A 206 20.60 -22.63 -3.58
C PHE A 206 21.07 -21.18 -3.62
N LEU A 207 22.15 -20.96 -4.37
CA LEU A 207 22.60 -19.63 -4.81
C LEU A 207 21.62 -19.06 -5.83
N ASN A 208 21.65 -17.74 -6.03
CA ASN A 208 20.79 -17.09 -7.02
C ASN A 208 21.00 -17.63 -8.45
N SER A 209 22.24 -18.01 -8.80
CA SER A 209 22.56 -18.65 -10.08
C SER A 209 21.96 -20.05 -10.20
N THR A 210 21.95 -20.84 -9.11
CA THR A 210 21.35 -22.18 -9.09
C THR A 210 19.83 -22.11 -9.21
N TRP A 211 19.19 -21.12 -8.57
CA TRP A 211 17.75 -20.90 -8.74
C TRP A 211 17.36 -20.73 -10.22
N ALA A 212 18.13 -19.94 -10.98
CA ALA A 212 17.86 -19.70 -12.39
C ALA A 212 17.89 -20.98 -13.25
N SER A 213 18.73 -21.97 -12.92
CA SER A 213 18.83 -23.21 -13.71
C SER A 213 17.65 -24.16 -13.53
N THR A 214 16.82 -23.96 -12.49
CA THR A 214 15.64 -24.79 -12.22
C THR A 214 14.39 -24.37 -12.99
N GLY A 215 14.39 -23.15 -13.56
CA GLY A 215 13.20 -22.53 -14.15
C GLY A 215 12.18 -22.03 -13.11
N ILE A 216 12.45 -22.18 -11.81
CA ILE A 216 11.60 -21.69 -10.72
C ILE A 216 12.24 -20.43 -10.12
N ALA A 217 11.48 -19.33 -10.08
CA ALA A 217 11.93 -18.10 -9.43
C ALA A 217 12.19 -18.33 -7.93
N LYS A 218 13.25 -17.69 -7.40
CA LYS A 218 13.61 -17.74 -5.98
C LYS A 218 12.40 -17.36 -5.11
N THR A 219 12.08 -18.20 -4.13
CA THR A 219 10.82 -18.12 -3.39
C THR A 219 10.95 -18.60 -1.95
N SER A 220 10.16 -18.01 -1.04
CA SER A 220 10.04 -18.43 0.37
C SER A 220 9.04 -19.58 0.58
N ASP A 221 8.33 -20.00 -0.46
CA ASP A 221 7.44 -21.16 -0.40
C ASP A 221 8.25 -22.47 -0.40
N GLY A 222 8.27 -23.16 0.75
CA GLY A 222 9.02 -24.39 0.95
C GLY A 222 8.65 -25.52 -0.02
N TYR A 223 7.40 -25.61 -0.47
CA TYR A 223 7.00 -26.64 -1.44
C TYR A 223 7.60 -26.38 -2.82
N ARG A 224 7.60 -25.12 -3.25
CA ARG A 224 8.27 -24.71 -4.49
C ARG A 224 9.78 -24.85 -4.41
N GLN A 225 10.38 -24.66 -3.23
CA GLN A 225 11.80 -24.95 -2.99
C GLN A 225 12.13 -26.43 -3.16
N ILE A 226 11.26 -27.33 -2.69
CA ILE A 226 11.42 -28.78 -2.89
C ILE A 226 11.32 -29.12 -4.38
N ASP A 227 10.35 -28.56 -5.10
CA ASP A 227 10.22 -28.77 -6.54
C ASP A 227 11.48 -28.33 -7.30
N ALA A 228 11.99 -27.13 -7.01
CA ALA A 228 13.22 -26.61 -7.59
C ALA A 228 14.43 -27.49 -7.26
N GLY A 229 14.54 -27.92 -6.00
CA GLY A 229 15.60 -28.80 -5.53
C GLY A 229 15.62 -30.14 -6.25
N LEU A 230 14.45 -30.77 -6.43
CA LEU A 230 14.33 -32.04 -7.14
C LEU A 230 14.64 -31.91 -8.64
N ILE A 231 14.23 -30.81 -9.29
CA ILE A 231 14.59 -30.51 -10.70
C ILE A 231 16.11 -30.43 -10.85
N TYR A 232 16.76 -29.65 -9.98
CA TYR A 232 18.21 -29.50 -10.01
C TYR A 232 18.94 -30.84 -9.81
N ILE A 233 18.51 -31.62 -8.81
CA ILE A 233 19.10 -32.93 -8.52
C ILE A 233 18.96 -33.88 -9.71
N ALA A 234 17.77 -33.93 -10.33
CA ALA A 234 17.54 -34.76 -11.50
C ALA A 234 18.46 -34.34 -12.68
N ASN A 235 18.54 -33.05 -12.95
CA ASN A 235 19.34 -32.53 -14.07
C ASN A 235 20.86 -32.70 -13.87
N ARG A 236 21.35 -32.55 -12.64
CA ARG A 236 22.79 -32.51 -12.36
C ARG A 236 23.37 -33.85 -11.90
N PHE A 237 22.58 -34.63 -11.15
CA PHE A 237 23.04 -35.85 -10.48
C PHE A 237 22.22 -37.08 -10.84
N GLY A 238 21.12 -36.92 -11.59
CA GLY A 238 20.18 -37.98 -11.93
C GLY A 238 19.27 -38.37 -10.77
N THR A 239 19.83 -38.62 -9.58
CA THR A 239 19.08 -39.10 -8.41
C THR A 239 19.51 -38.43 -7.10
N PRO A 240 18.63 -38.35 -6.09
CA PRO A 240 19.01 -37.90 -4.74
C PRO A 240 20.19 -38.65 -4.13
N CYS A 241 20.28 -39.96 -4.32
CA CYS A 241 21.45 -40.73 -3.86
C CYS A 241 22.73 -40.41 -4.64
N GLY A 242 22.62 -40.11 -5.94
CA GLY A 242 23.75 -39.57 -6.73
C GLY A 242 24.25 -38.24 -6.17
N ALA A 243 23.33 -37.32 -5.86
CA ALA A 243 23.64 -36.03 -5.25
C ALA A 243 24.28 -36.18 -3.86
N TRP A 244 23.75 -37.08 -3.02
CA TRP A 244 24.30 -37.35 -1.69
C TRP A 244 25.71 -37.96 -1.75
N SER A 245 25.95 -38.89 -2.69
CA SER A 245 27.29 -39.44 -2.92
C SER A 245 28.29 -38.35 -3.33
N HIS A 246 27.87 -37.46 -4.24
CA HIS A 246 28.69 -36.32 -4.66
C HIS A 246 28.99 -35.35 -3.51
N SER A 247 27.97 -35.01 -2.69
CA SER A 247 28.11 -34.14 -1.52
C SER A 247 29.11 -34.68 -0.50
N GLN A 248 29.10 -35.99 -0.25
CA GLN A 248 30.07 -36.63 0.64
C GLN A 248 31.49 -36.58 0.07
N ALA A 249 31.66 -36.69 -1.25
CA ALA A 249 32.98 -36.68 -1.88
C ALA A 249 33.57 -35.28 -2.08
N LYS A 250 32.73 -34.26 -2.33
CA LYS A 250 33.16 -32.91 -2.73
C LYS A 250 32.80 -31.81 -1.74
N GLY A 251 31.94 -32.08 -0.77
CA GLY A 251 31.43 -31.11 0.19
C GLY A 251 30.27 -30.24 -0.32
N TRP A 252 29.94 -30.34 -1.60
CA TRP A 252 28.87 -29.60 -2.28
C TRP A 252 28.06 -30.51 -3.20
N TYR A 253 26.87 -30.05 -3.61
CA TYR A 253 26.03 -30.64 -4.65
C TYR A 253 25.36 -29.50 -5.42
#